data_AF-A0A1W9SFS3-F1
#
_entry.id   AF-A0A1W9SFS3-F1
#
_cell.length_a   1.000
_cell.length_b   1.000
_cell.length_c   1.000
_cell.angle_alpha   90.00
_cell.angle_beta   90.00
_cell.angle_gamma   90.00
#
_symmetry.space_group_name_H-M   'P 1'
#
loop_
_entity.id
_entity.type
_entity.pdbx_description
1 polymer ?
#
loop_
_entity_poly.entity_id
_entity_poly.type
_entity_poly.pdbx_seq_one_letter_code
_entity_poly.pdbx_strand_id
1 'polypeptide(L)'
;MSLWKYFRKGKILEKKQLDLLVALQDLDMMIEEISEMKRLGFSADREDELLKAREDLAAKIKKPLLYSYEKLKKRYKRAIVPVKEDNTCLGCFIRLPTSMSSIGRTDEEVIYCEGCGRILYWLT
;
A
#
# COMPACT_ATOMS: atom_id res chain seq x y z
N MET A 1 10.00 -11.08 12.60
CA MET A 1 10.35 -9.66 12.79
C MET A 1 9.31 -8.81 12.09
N SER A 2 8.34 -8.31 12.84
CA SER A 2 7.17 -7.62 12.30
C SER A 2 7.54 -6.26 11.70
N LEU A 3 7.21 -6.08 10.42
CA LEU A 3 7.28 -4.81 9.67
C LEU A 3 6.59 -3.64 10.39
N TRP A 4 5.77 -3.93 11.39
CA TRP A 4 5.08 -2.97 12.26
C TRP A 4 5.99 -2.08 13.12
N LYS A 5 7.23 -2.52 13.43
CA LYS A 5 8.12 -1.74 14.32
C LYS A 5 8.68 -0.48 13.67
N TYR A 6 8.71 -0.37 12.35
CA TYR A 6 9.23 0.82 11.65
C TYR A 6 8.24 2.00 11.66
N PHE A 7 6.94 1.75 11.87
CA PHE A 7 5.90 2.78 11.73
C PHE A 7 5.65 3.62 13.00
N ARG A 8 6.30 3.31 14.13
CA ARG A 8 5.90 3.83 15.47
C ARG A 8 6.79 4.93 16.07
N LYS A 9 7.68 5.58 15.32
CA LYS A 9 8.43 6.74 15.85
C LYS A 9 8.55 7.87 14.85
N GLY A 10 7.75 8.92 15.07
CA GLY A 10 8.10 10.27 14.60
C GLY A 10 6.96 11.07 13.99
N LYS A 11 6.37 11.95 14.82
CA LYS A 11 5.66 13.19 14.48
C LYS A 11 4.31 13.11 13.74
N ILE A 12 3.36 13.82 14.33
CA ILE A 12 2.12 14.32 13.73
C ILE A 12 2.54 15.34 12.66
N LEU A 13 2.74 14.90 11.41
CA LEU A 13 3.00 15.74 10.24
C LEU A 13 2.16 15.18 9.09
N GLU A 14 1.71 16.03 8.17
CA GLU A 14 0.93 15.68 6.98
C GLU A 14 1.33 14.32 6.41
N LYS A 15 0.45 13.32 6.53
CA LYS A 15 0.75 11.98 6.00
C LYS A 15 0.92 12.09 4.48
N LYS A 16 2.10 11.70 3.99
CA LYS A 16 2.34 11.61 2.55
C LYS A 16 1.29 10.69 1.94
N GLN A 17 0.84 11.01 0.73
CA GLN A 17 -0.22 10.26 0.05
C GLN A 17 0.13 8.77 -0.09
N LEU A 18 1.42 8.45 -0.26
CA LEU A 18 1.92 7.08 -0.31
C LEU A 18 1.69 6.32 1.00
N ASP A 19 1.88 6.95 2.17
CA ASP A 19 1.65 6.32 3.46
C ASP A 19 0.17 6.00 3.68
N LEU A 20 -0.71 6.91 3.24
CA LEU A 20 -2.15 6.69 3.28
C LEU A 20 -2.55 5.51 2.38
N LEU A 21 -1.97 5.42 1.18
CA LEU A 21 -2.19 4.32 0.24
C LEU A 21 -1.69 2.98 0.80
N VAL A 22 -0.51 2.94 1.42
CA VAL A 22 0.03 1.72 2.06
C VAL A 22 -0.90 1.28 3.20
N ALA A 23 -1.31 2.20 4.06
CA ALA A 23 -2.25 1.90 5.14
C ALA A 23 -3.62 1.44 4.63
N LEU A 24 -4.11 2.00 3.52
CA LEU A 24 -5.36 1.56 2.88
C LEU A 24 -5.24 0.13 2.36
N GLN A 25 -4.10 -0.22 1.75
CA GLN A 25 -3.83 -1.61 1.34
C GLN A 25 -3.82 -2.57 2.51
N ASP A 26 -3.20 -2.21 3.63
CA ASP A 26 -3.16 -3.09 4.79
C ASP A 26 -4.56 -3.31 5.38
N LEU A 27 -5.39 -2.26 5.46
CA LEU A 27 -6.80 -2.39 5.86
C LEU A 27 -7.57 -3.31 4.90
N ASP A 28 -7.36 -3.14 3.60
CA ASP A 28 -8.01 -3.96 2.59
C ASP A 28 -7.65 -5.44 2.68
N MET A 29 -6.39 -5.74 2.99
CA MET A 29 -5.95 -7.11 3.24
C MET A 29 -6.58 -7.70 4.52
N MET A 30 -6.66 -6.90 5.59
CA MET A 30 -7.31 -7.33 6.84
C MET A 30 -8.81 -7.61 6.64
N ILE A 31 -9.51 -6.76 5.87
CA ILE A 31 -10.92 -6.94 5.53
C ILE A 31 -11.11 -8.23 4.73
N GLU A 32 -10.25 -8.49 3.73
CA GLU A 32 -10.28 -9.73 2.96
C GLU A 32 -10.08 -10.96 3.86
N GLU A 33 -9.07 -10.93 4.73
CA GLU A 33 -8.79 -12.03 5.67
C GLU A 33 -9.95 -12.31 6.64
N ILE A 34 -10.59 -11.27 7.18
CA ILE A 34 -11.74 -11.42 8.08
C ILE A 34 -12.98 -11.92 7.33
N SER A 35 -13.24 -11.41 6.13
CA SER A 35 -14.34 -11.89 5.29
C SER A 35 -14.17 -13.38 4.97
N GLU A 36 -12.95 -13.84 4.67
CA GLU A 36 -12.68 -15.25 4.43
C GLU A 36 -12.88 -16.10 5.69
N MET A 37 -12.42 -15.63 6.85
CA MET A 37 -12.64 -16.30 8.14
C MET A 37 -14.14 -16.48 8.44
N LYS A 38 -14.95 -15.44 8.18
CA LYS A 38 -16.42 -15.48 8.33
C LYS A 38 -17.08 -16.48 7.39
N ARG A 39 -16.63 -16.57 6.13
CA ARG A 39 -17.11 -17.57 5.15
C ARG A 39 -16.83 -19.00 5.59
N LEU A 40 -15.75 -19.22 6.35
CA LEU A 40 -15.39 -20.52 6.93
C LEU A 40 -16.14 -20.85 8.24
N GLY A 41 -17.05 -19.98 8.70
CA GLY A 41 -17.91 -20.22 9.85
C GLY A 41 -17.33 -19.77 11.20
N PHE A 42 -16.22 -19.04 11.21
CA PHE A 42 -15.67 -18.44 12.42
C PHE A 42 -16.34 -17.09 12.73
N SER A 43 -16.41 -16.71 14.01
CA SER A 43 -16.86 -15.38 14.39
C SER A 43 -15.86 -14.33 13.91
N ALA A 44 -16.40 -13.28 13.29
CA ALA A 44 -15.64 -12.20 12.67
C ALA A 44 -16.19 -10.87 13.19
N ASP A 45 -15.99 -10.63 14.48
CA ASP A 45 -16.32 -9.37 15.10
C ASP A 45 -15.32 -8.34 14.56
N ARG A 46 -15.77 -7.11 14.26
CA ARG A 46 -14.99 -5.93 13.79
C ARG A 46 -14.86 -5.69 12.28
N GLU A 47 -15.55 -6.45 11.42
CA GLU A 47 -15.59 -6.17 9.97
C GLU A 47 -16.08 -4.73 9.68
N ASP A 48 -17.16 -4.30 10.33
CA ASP A 48 -17.74 -2.96 10.15
C ASP A 48 -16.80 -1.84 10.62
N GLU A 49 -16.02 -2.07 11.68
CA GLU A 49 -15.02 -1.10 12.16
C GLU A 49 -13.92 -0.88 11.12
N LEU A 50 -13.47 -1.96 10.47
CA LEU A 50 -12.45 -1.89 9.43
C LEU A 50 -12.96 -1.25 8.16
N LEU A 51 -14.20 -1.56 7.75
CA LEU A 51 -14.84 -0.91 6.61
C LEU A 51 -14.95 0.61 6.83
N LYS A 52 -15.38 1.03 8.01
CA LYS A 52 -15.41 2.46 8.36
C LYS A 52 -14.02 3.10 8.38
N ALA A 53 -13.04 2.44 8.97
CA ALA A 53 -11.66 2.94 8.97
C ALA A 53 -11.08 3.07 7.55
N ARG A 54 -11.45 2.15 6.66
CA ARG A 54 -11.08 2.19 5.24
C ARG A 54 -11.71 3.40 4.55
N GLU A 55 -13.00 3.64 4.75
CA GLU A 55 -13.72 4.80 4.20
C GLU A 55 -13.11 6.13 4.66
N ASP A 56 -12.89 6.27 5.98
CA ASP A 56 -12.28 7.47 6.59
C ASP A 56 -10.87 7.74 6.07
N LEU A 57 -10.11 6.68 5.78
CA LEU A 57 -8.77 6.79 5.21
C LEU A 57 -8.80 7.14 3.72
N ALA A 58 -9.68 6.50 2.95
CA ALA A 58 -9.86 6.75 1.52
C ALA A 58 -10.27 8.20 1.26
N ALA A 59 -11.08 8.81 2.13
CA ALA A 59 -11.49 10.21 2.05
C ALA A 59 -10.31 11.20 2.16
N LYS A 60 -9.17 10.78 2.73
CA LYS A 60 -7.96 11.61 2.89
C LYS A 60 -6.99 11.47 1.71
N ILE A 61 -7.26 10.56 0.77
CA ILE A 61 -6.43 10.27 -0.39
C ILE A 61 -6.93 11.09 -1.58
N LYS A 62 -6.02 11.71 -2.33
CA LYS A 62 -6.33 12.45 -3.56
C LYS A 62 -7.03 11.51 -4.55
N LYS A 63 -8.16 11.96 -5.10
CA LYS A 63 -9.01 11.14 -5.99
C LYS A 63 -8.25 10.42 -7.13
N PRO A 64 -7.29 11.03 -7.84
CA PRO A 64 -6.55 10.33 -8.90
C PRO A 64 -5.72 9.15 -8.37
N LEU A 65 -5.13 9.29 -7.18
CA LEU A 65 -4.34 8.24 -6.55
C LEU A 65 -5.21 7.09 -6.06
N LEU A 66 -6.34 7.42 -5.42
CA LEU A 66 -7.32 6.42 -4.99
C LEU A 66 -7.86 5.63 -6.18
N TYR A 67 -8.21 6.31 -7.27
CA TYR A 67 -8.66 5.66 -8.51
C TYR A 67 -7.63 4.66 -9.06
N SER A 68 -6.36 5.08 -9.17
CA SER A 68 -5.28 4.20 -9.64
C SER A 68 -5.09 2.99 -8.73
N TYR A 69 -5.13 3.20 -7.41
CA TYR A 69 -5.04 2.14 -6.42
C TYR A 69 -6.16 1.11 -6.57
N GLU A 70 -7.42 1.56 -6.62
CA GLU A 70 -8.59 0.68 -6.74
C GLU A 70 -8.55 -0.15 -8.04
N LYS A 71 -8.07 0.45 -9.14
CA LYS A 71 -7.87 -0.26 -10.40
C LYS A 71 -6.82 -1.36 -10.29
N LEU A 72 -5.70 -1.09 -9.61
CA LEU A 72 -4.62 -2.06 -9.40
C LEU A 72 -5.05 -3.18 -8.44
N LYS A 73 -5.81 -2.87 -7.38
CA LYS A 73 -6.31 -3.85 -6.40
C LYS A 73 -7.19 -4.92 -7.04
N LYS A 74 -7.98 -4.55 -8.06
CA LYS A 74 -8.78 -5.53 -8.85
C LYS A 74 -7.93 -6.56 -9.59
N ARG A 75 -6.68 -6.22 -9.94
CA ARG A 75 -5.77 -7.08 -10.71
C ARG A 75 -4.78 -7.83 -9.82
N TYR A 76 -4.45 -7.26 -8.66
CA TYR A 76 -3.37 -7.75 -7.81
C TYR A 76 -3.77 -7.77 -6.35
N LYS A 77 -3.40 -8.85 -5.64
CA LYS A 77 -3.53 -8.93 -4.18
C LYS A 77 -2.85 -7.77 -3.44
N ARG A 78 -1.72 -7.29 -3.98
CA ARG A 78 -1.05 -6.06 -3.55
C ARG A 78 -0.87 -5.13 -4.74
N ALA A 79 -1.43 -3.93 -4.64
CA ALA A 79 -1.32 -2.85 -5.62
C ALA A 79 -0.04 -2.01 -5.42
N ILE A 80 0.45 -1.97 -4.18
CA ILE A 80 1.61 -1.21 -3.73
C ILE A 80 2.67 -2.19 -3.22
N VAL A 81 3.88 -2.07 -3.72
CA VAL A 81 4.97 -3.02 -3.44
C VAL A 81 6.28 -2.30 -3.14
N PRO A 82 7.13 -2.86 -2.26
CA PRO A 82 8.42 -2.28 -1.97
C PRO A 82 9.41 -2.49 -3.13
N VAL A 83 10.38 -1.59 -3.20
CA VAL A 83 11.58 -1.73 -4.01
C VAL A 83 12.75 -2.09 -3.08
N LYS A 84 13.50 -3.14 -3.42
CA LYS A 84 14.71 -3.56 -2.70
C LYS A 84 15.86 -2.57 -2.92
N GLU A 85 16.89 -2.67 -2.09
CA GLU A 85 18.12 -1.88 -2.19
C GLU A 85 18.83 -2.00 -3.55
N ASP A 86 18.72 -3.15 -4.20
CA ASP A 86 19.25 -3.43 -5.54
C ASP A 86 18.37 -2.90 -6.68
N ASN A 87 17.37 -2.07 -6.36
CA ASN A 87 16.37 -1.50 -7.24
C ASN A 87 15.42 -2.53 -7.88
N THR A 88 15.21 -3.67 -7.22
CA THR A 88 14.26 -4.68 -7.69
C THR A 88 12.84 -4.44 -7.18
N CYS A 89 11.86 -4.38 -8.08
CA CYS A 89 10.44 -4.36 -7.74
C CYS A 89 10.00 -5.69 -7.15
N LEU A 90 9.46 -5.72 -5.92
CA LEU A 90 9.01 -6.98 -5.30
C LEU A 90 7.62 -7.45 -5.75
N GLY A 91 7.01 -6.76 -6.72
CA GLY A 91 5.78 -7.21 -7.36
C GLY A 91 6.03 -8.13 -8.56
N CYS A 92 7.04 -7.83 -9.37
CA CYS A 92 7.33 -8.56 -10.61
C CYS A 92 8.79 -9.05 -10.73
N PHE A 93 9.62 -8.74 -9.73
CA PHE A 93 11.03 -9.14 -9.65
C PHE A 93 11.92 -8.60 -10.78
N ILE A 94 11.46 -7.56 -11.48
CA ILE A 94 12.25 -6.83 -12.47
C ILE A 94 13.09 -5.75 -11.78
N ARG A 95 14.35 -5.62 -12.20
CA ARG A 95 15.25 -4.55 -11.78
C ARG A 95 14.88 -3.25 -12.51
N LEU A 96 14.61 -2.21 -11.74
CA LEU A 96 14.24 -0.89 -12.25
C LEU A 96 15.50 -0.11 -12.70
N PRO A 97 15.35 0.85 -13.64
CA PRO A 97 16.42 1.79 -13.95
C PRO A 97 16.93 2.53 -12.71
N THR A 98 18.23 2.79 -12.64
CA THR A 98 18.85 3.50 -11.51
C THR A 98 18.32 4.93 -11.35
N SER A 99 18.01 5.60 -12.46
CA SER A 99 17.38 6.93 -12.48
C SER A 99 16.07 6.97 -11.68
N MET A 100 15.23 5.95 -11.82
CA MET A 100 13.94 5.85 -11.10
C MET A 100 14.13 5.71 -9.58
N SER A 101 15.25 5.11 -9.16
CA SER A 101 15.51 4.88 -7.74
C SER A 101 16.04 6.12 -7.03
N SER A 102 16.78 6.97 -7.74
CA SER A 102 17.15 8.31 -7.25
C SER A 102 15.91 9.19 -7.06
N ILE A 103 14.97 9.15 -8.02
CA ILE A 103 13.69 9.88 -7.94
C ILE A 103 12.86 9.31 -6.79
N GLY A 104 12.61 7.99 -6.72
CA GLY A 104 11.76 7.39 -5.70
C GLY A 104 12.23 7.53 -4.26
N ARG A 105 13.50 7.85 -4.03
CA ARG A 105 14.05 8.14 -2.69
C ARG A 105 13.97 9.61 -2.29
N THR A 106 13.73 10.51 -3.24
CA THR A 106 13.78 11.96 -3.04
C THR A 106 12.44 12.65 -3.30
N ASP A 107 11.62 12.06 -4.17
CA ASP A 107 10.40 12.65 -4.68
C ASP A 107 9.17 12.35 -3.80
N GLU A 108 8.21 13.27 -3.81
CA GLU A 108 6.97 13.19 -3.04
C GLU A 108 5.81 12.60 -3.86
N GLU A 109 6.04 12.39 -5.15
CA GLU A 109 5.08 11.79 -6.07
C GLU A 109 5.10 10.25 -6.06
N VAL A 110 3.96 9.67 -6.40
CA VAL A 110 3.78 8.21 -6.45
C VAL A 110 4.38 7.66 -7.75
N ILE A 111 5.36 6.76 -7.62
CA ILE A 111 6.02 6.12 -8.77
C ILE A 111 5.37 4.78 -9.09
N TYR A 112 5.28 4.45 -10.37
CA TYR A 112 4.76 3.17 -10.87
C TYR A 112 5.88 2.33 -11.48
N CYS A 113 5.84 1.02 -11.26
CA CYS A 113 6.75 0.08 -11.88
C CYS A 113 6.51 -0.01 -13.39
N GLU A 114 7.54 0.23 -14.20
CA GLU A 114 7.44 0.12 -15.68
C GLU A 114 7.14 -1.32 -16.15
N GLY A 115 7.53 -2.33 -15.37
CA GLY A 115 7.31 -3.73 -15.73
C GLY A 115 5.89 -4.25 -15.45
N CYS A 116 5.26 -3.82 -14.35
CA CYS A 116 3.94 -4.35 -13.93
C CYS A 116 2.88 -3.31 -13.60
N GLY A 117 3.24 -2.02 -13.61
CA GLY A 117 2.33 -0.91 -13.31
C GLY A 117 1.92 -0.75 -11.85
N ARG A 118 2.42 -1.59 -10.93
CA ARG A 118 2.14 -1.43 -9.49
C ARG A 118 2.80 -0.17 -8.93
N ILE A 119 2.21 0.40 -7.89
CA ILE A 119 2.76 1.53 -7.15
C ILE A 119 4.00 1.04 -6.37
N LEU A 120 5.06 1.85 -6.38
CA LEU A 120 6.32 1.58 -5.72
C LEU A 120 6.49 2.43 -4.47
N TYR A 121 7.12 1.84 -3.46
CA TYR A 121 7.70 2.58 -2.34
C TYR A 121 9.08 2.04 -2.01
N TRP A 122 10.00 2.91 -1.62
CA TRP A 122 11.34 2.50 -1.21
C TRP A 122 11.39 2.34 0.30
N LEU A 123 11.94 1.21 0.76
CA LEU A 123 12.31 1.06 2.16
C LEU A 123 13.54 1.95 2.39
N THR A 124 13.41 2.93 3.29
CA THR A 124 14.52 3.82 3.68
C THR A 124 15.14 3.33 4.98
#